data_AF-A0A3D5CER2-F1
#
_entry.id   AF-A0A3D5CER2-F1
#
_cell.length_a   1.000
_cell.length_b   1.000
_cell.length_c   1.000
_cell.angle_alpha   90.00
_cell.angle_beta   90.00
_cell.angle_gamma   90.00
#
_symmetry.space_group_name_H-M   'P 1'
#
loop_
_entity.id
_entity.type
_entity.pdbx_description
1 polymer ?
#
loop_
_entity_poly.entity_id
_entity_poly.type
_entity_poly.pdbx_seq_one_letter_code
_entity_poly.pdbx_strand_id
1 'polypeptide(L)'
;MFSMLLGYSLPDAALVGWISPVLGTVMYVWGGAPFLTGAVSELRARKPGMMLLIGLAITVAFVASWGASLGLLDHELDFWWELALLIVIMLLGHWIEMRSLAQTTSALDSLAALLPDEAEKVDGDTTVTVAPADLQVGDVVVVRPGGRVPADGRVVQGSASMDESMITGESKPVRR
;
A
#
# COMPACT_ATOMS: atom_id res chain seq x y z
N MET A 1 3.15 -26.87 25.98
CA MET A 1 4.07 -26.04 26.80
C MET A 1 3.35 -25.18 27.84
N PHE A 2 2.36 -24.34 27.50
CA PHE A 2 1.70 -23.46 28.49
C PHE A 2 0.94 -24.20 29.60
N SER A 3 0.41 -25.39 29.32
CA SER A 3 -0.21 -26.29 30.31
C SER A 3 0.76 -26.68 31.44
N MET A 4 2.05 -26.87 31.13
CA MET A 4 3.08 -27.18 32.12
C MET A 4 3.42 -25.97 33.00
N LEU A 5 3.40 -24.76 32.43
CA LEU A 5 3.67 -23.52 33.17
C LEU A 5 2.52 -23.14 34.12
N LEU A 6 1.28 -23.44 33.73
CA LEU A 6 0.07 -23.09 34.48
C LEU A 6 -0.49 -24.26 35.30
N GLY A 7 0.16 -25.43 35.28
CA GLY A 7 -0.19 -26.57 36.11
C GLY A 7 -1.55 -27.22 35.83
N TYR A 8 -2.10 -27.05 34.62
CA TYR A 8 -3.36 -27.69 34.22
C TYR A 8 -3.12 -28.78 33.17
N SER A 9 -3.83 -29.90 33.29
CA SER A 9 -3.85 -30.95 32.28
C SER A 9 -4.80 -30.55 31.15
N LEU A 10 -4.33 -30.66 29.91
CA LEU A 10 -5.22 -30.56 28.75
C LEU A 10 -6.20 -31.74 28.83
N PRO A 11 -7.50 -31.53 28.55
CA PRO A 11 -8.42 -32.65 28.43
C PRO A 11 -7.91 -33.60 27.33
N ASP A 12 -7.95 -34.92 27.57
CA ASP A 12 -7.63 -36.00 26.62
C ASP A 12 -8.68 -36.09 25.49
N ALA A 13 -8.98 -34.96 24.86
CA ALA A 13 -9.81 -34.88 23.69
C ALA A 13 -8.90 -34.88 22.47
N ALA A 14 -9.11 -35.83 21.56
CA ALA A 14 -8.44 -35.86 20.26
C ALA A 14 -8.51 -34.51 19.52
N LEU A 15 -9.54 -33.71 19.80
CA LEU A 15 -9.73 -32.35 19.30
C LEU A 15 -8.61 -31.36 19.67
N VAL A 16 -7.93 -31.52 20.81
CA VAL A 16 -6.85 -30.60 21.23
C VAL A 16 -5.66 -30.70 20.29
N GLY A 17 -5.33 -31.90 19.81
CA GLY A 17 -4.24 -32.11 18.84
C GLY A 17 -4.50 -31.46 17.48
N TRP A 18 -5.77 -31.23 17.12
CA TRP A 18 -6.15 -30.60 15.86
C TRP A 18 -6.16 -29.07 15.90
N ILE A 19 -6.04 -28.45 17.08
CA ILE A 19 -6.04 -26.99 17.21
C ILE A 19 -4.84 -26.39 16.47
N SER A 20 -3.63 -26.91 16.71
CA SER A 20 -2.40 -26.37 16.12
C SER A 20 -2.38 -26.54 14.58
N PRO A 21 -2.69 -27.71 14.00
CA PRO A 21 -2.78 -27.86 12.54
C PRO A 21 -3.82 -26.96 11.89
N VAL A 22 -5.01 -26.81 12.50
CA VAL A 22 -6.08 -25.98 11.92
C VAL A 22 -5.69 -24.50 11.96
N LEU A 23 -5.28 -23.99 13.13
CA LEU A 23 -4.86 -22.59 13.26
C LEU A 23 -3.61 -22.30 12.43
N GLY A 24 -2.62 -23.17 12.46
CA GLY A 24 -1.40 -23.05 11.68
C GLY A 24 -1.67 -23.02 10.18
N THR A 25 -2.63 -23.81 9.70
CA THR A 25 -3.07 -23.77 8.29
C THR A 25 -3.74 -22.45 7.93
N VAL A 26 -4.64 -21.95 8.78
CA VAL A 26 -5.26 -20.64 8.56
C VAL A 26 -4.20 -19.54 8.54
N MET A 27 -3.26 -19.56 9.48
CA MET A 27 -2.16 -18.60 9.54
C MET A 27 -1.25 -18.69 8.32
N TYR A 28 -0.91 -19.89 7.86
CA TYR A 28 -0.08 -20.09 6.66
C TYR A 28 -0.76 -19.54 5.40
N VAL A 29 -2.04 -19.87 5.19
CA VAL A 29 -2.75 -19.48 3.97
C VAL A 29 -3.11 -17.99 3.96
N TRP A 30 -3.58 -17.44 5.08
CA TRP A 30 -3.98 -16.03 5.16
C TRP A 30 -2.85 -15.12 5.60
N GLY A 31 -2.24 -15.40 6.75
CA GLY A 31 -1.13 -14.58 7.27
C GLY A 31 0.13 -14.70 6.44
N GLY A 32 0.41 -15.88 5.88
CA GLY A 32 1.56 -16.12 5.01
C GLY A 32 1.40 -15.60 3.57
N ALA A 33 0.18 -15.20 3.16
CA ALA A 33 -0.11 -14.85 1.76
C ALA A 33 0.84 -13.81 1.13
N PRO A 34 1.22 -12.69 1.81
CA PRO A 34 2.17 -11.73 1.26
C PRO A 34 3.52 -12.38 0.95
N PHE A 35 4.06 -13.16 1.89
CA PHE A 35 5.36 -13.83 1.74
C PHE A 35 5.33 -14.92 0.67
N LEU A 36 4.26 -15.71 0.59
CA LEU A 36 4.13 -16.77 -0.42
C LEU A 36 4.02 -16.20 -1.83
N THR A 37 3.19 -15.17 -2.02
CA THR A 37 3.04 -14.52 -3.33
C THR A 37 4.32 -13.78 -3.74
N GLY A 38 4.99 -13.10 -2.79
CA GLY A 38 6.29 -12.47 -3.01
C GLY A 38 7.41 -13.48 -3.29
N ALA A 39 7.42 -14.63 -2.63
CA ALA A 39 8.39 -15.69 -2.89
C ALA A 39 8.29 -16.20 -4.33
N VAL A 40 7.06 -16.42 -4.82
CA VAL A 40 6.83 -16.85 -6.21
C VAL A 40 7.30 -15.79 -7.21
N SER A 41 7.07 -14.51 -6.93
CA SER A 41 7.51 -13.42 -7.81
C SER A 41 9.04 -13.29 -7.84
N GLU A 42 9.70 -13.32 -6.68
CA GLU A 42 11.17 -13.29 -6.56
C GLU A 42 11.83 -14.49 -7.24
N LEU A 43 11.25 -15.68 -7.07
CA LEU A 43 11.74 -16.91 -7.71
C LEU A 43 11.63 -16.83 -9.24
N ARG A 44 10.48 -16.35 -9.77
CA ARG A 44 10.30 -16.12 -11.21
C ARG A 44 11.26 -15.07 -11.75
N ALA A 45 11.52 -14.01 -10.98
CA ALA A 45 12.44 -12.95 -11.33
C ALA A 45 13.92 -13.34 -11.17
N ARG A 46 14.22 -14.52 -10.61
CA ARG A 46 15.57 -14.98 -10.25
C ARG A 46 16.34 -13.97 -9.38
N LYS A 47 15.62 -13.28 -8.51
CA LYS A 47 16.17 -12.27 -7.59
C LYS A 47 15.74 -12.66 -6.17
N PRO A 48 16.47 -13.57 -5.51
CA PRO A 48 16.12 -14.02 -4.17
C PRO A 48 16.23 -12.84 -3.19
N GLY A 49 15.18 -12.61 -2.42
CA GLY A 49 15.08 -11.55 -1.44
C GLY A 49 14.42 -12.02 -0.16
N MET A 50 13.88 -11.06 0.59
CA MET A 50 13.26 -11.31 1.89
C MET A 50 12.00 -12.18 1.76
N MET A 51 11.20 -11.98 0.71
CA MET A 51 9.93 -12.67 0.56
C MET A 51 10.14 -14.16 0.29
N LEU A 52 11.11 -14.51 -0.56
CA LEU A 52 11.47 -15.89 -0.85
C LEU A 52 12.06 -16.60 0.36
N LEU A 53 12.94 -15.93 1.13
CA LEU A 53 13.53 -16.51 2.33
C LEU A 53 12.45 -16.88 3.36
N ILE A 54 11.55 -15.95 3.66
CA ILE A 54 10.46 -16.18 4.62
C ILE A 54 9.48 -17.21 4.06
N GLY A 55 9.06 -17.06 2.80
CA GLY A 55 8.14 -17.97 2.13
C GLY A 55 8.62 -19.42 2.13
N LEU A 56 9.91 -19.64 1.91
CA LEU A 56 10.53 -20.95 2.03
C LEU A 56 10.48 -21.47 3.47
N ALA A 57 10.88 -20.66 4.45
CA ALA A 57 10.89 -21.06 5.86
C ALA A 57 9.50 -21.48 6.37
N ILE A 58 8.47 -20.67 6.11
CA ILE A 58 7.09 -21.00 6.53
C ILE A 58 6.55 -22.22 5.78
N THR A 59 6.95 -22.43 4.52
CA THR A 59 6.50 -23.60 3.74
C THR A 59 7.15 -24.89 4.22
N VAL A 60 8.46 -24.85 4.53
CA VAL A 60 9.17 -26.00 5.10
C VAL A 60 8.58 -26.35 6.47
N ALA A 61 8.39 -25.36 7.35
CA ALA A 61 7.77 -25.56 8.64
C ALA A 61 6.34 -26.13 8.52
N PHE A 62 5.54 -25.61 7.58
CA PHE A 62 4.17 -26.07 7.33
C PHE A 62 4.12 -27.54 6.91
N VAL A 63 4.92 -27.93 5.91
CA VAL A 63 4.94 -29.29 5.38
C VAL A 63 5.48 -30.28 6.42
N ALA A 64 6.54 -29.91 7.13
CA ALA A 64 7.10 -30.73 8.20
C ALA A 64 6.08 -30.95 9.34
N SER A 65 5.41 -29.89 9.79
CA SER A 65 4.41 -29.95 10.86
C SER A 65 3.19 -30.79 10.47
N TRP A 66 2.74 -30.70 9.22
CA TRP A 66 1.71 -31.60 8.69
C TRP A 66 2.17 -33.06 8.65
N GLY A 67 3.40 -33.32 8.20
CA GLY A 67 3.96 -34.67 8.20
C GLY A 67 4.03 -35.27 9.60
N ALA A 68 4.43 -34.49 10.60
CA ALA A 68 4.43 -34.90 12.01
C ALA A 68 3.00 -35.15 12.53
N SER A 69 2.07 -34.22 12.26
CA SER A 69 0.66 -34.31 12.70
C SER A 69 -0.09 -35.50 12.12
N LEU A 70 0.27 -35.94 10.91
CA LEU A 70 -0.30 -37.13 10.25
C LEU A 70 0.43 -38.43 10.61
N GLY A 71 1.50 -38.38 11.41
CA GLY A 71 2.32 -39.53 11.77
C GLY A 71 3.18 -40.06 10.61
N LEU A 72 3.41 -39.26 9.57
CA LEU A 72 4.28 -39.61 8.44
C LEU A 72 5.76 -39.28 8.73
N LEU A 73 5.99 -38.34 9.64
CA LEU A 73 7.31 -37.90 10.11
C LEU A 73 7.38 -37.98 11.63
N ASP A 74 8.59 -37.81 12.17
CA ASP A 74 8.82 -37.76 13.61
C ASP A 74 8.03 -36.60 14.26
N HIS A 75 7.51 -36.82 15.46
CA HIS A 75 6.77 -35.80 16.23
C HIS A 75 7.67 -34.63 16.64
N GLU A 76 8.99 -34.81 16.68
CA GLU A 76 9.93 -33.70 16.93
C GLU A 76 9.95 -32.64 15.81
N LEU A 77 9.33 -32.94 14.65
CA LEU A 77 9.19 -32.01 13.52
C LEU A 77 7.87 -31.22 13.55
N ASP A 78 7.19 -31.18 14.69
CA ASP A 78 6.06 -30.28 14.93
C ASP A 78 6.55 -28.84 15.16
N PHE A 79 6.38 -27.99 14.14
CA PHE A 79 6.77 -26.58 14.15
C PHE A 79 5.57 -25.63 14.07
N TRP A 80 4.37 -26.04 14.52
CA TRP A 80 3.16 -25.20 14.42
C TRP A 80 3.33 -23.86 15.15
N TRP A 81 4.03 -23.87 16.29
CA TRP A 81 4.25 -22.68 17.10
C TRP A 81 5.26 -21.72 16.43
N GLU A 82 6.37 -22.27 15.95
CA GLU A 82 7.43 -21.56 15.24
C GLU A 82 6.89 -20.92 13.97
N LEU A 83 6.06 -21.65 13.21
CA LEU A 83 5.37 -21.14 12.03
C LEU A 83 4.47 -19.95 12.39
N ALA A 84 3.67 -20.08 13.45
CA ALA A 84 2.77 -19.01 13.89
C ALA A 84 3.56 -17.76 14.31
N LEU A 85 4.60 -17.94 15.14
CA LEU A 85 5.46 -16.86 15.62
C LEU A 85 6.18 -16.16 14.47
N LEU A 86 6.75 -16.94 13.55
CA LEU A 86 7.46 -16.42 12.39
C LEU A 86 6.53 -15.57 11.52
N ILE A 87 5.32 -16.06 11.20
CA ILE A 87 4.35 -15.30 10.42
C ILE A 87 3.99 -13.98 11.12
N VAL A 88 3.69 -14.02 12.42
CA VAL A 88 3.28 -12.82 13.18
C VAL A 88 4.38 -11.77 13.22
N ILE A 89 5.60 -12.15 13.57
CA ILE A 89 6.73 -11.21 13.68
C ILE A 89 7.09 -10.64 12.31
N MET A 90 7.12 -11.48 11.27
CA MET A 90 7.45 -11.00 9.93
C MET A 90 6.37 -10.09 9.36
N LEU A 91 5.08 -10.36 9.60
CA LEU A 91 4.00 -9.44 9.21
C LEU A 91 4.14 -8.09 9.90
N LEU A 92 4.45 -8.08 11.20
CA LEU A 92 4.67 -6.86 11.95
C LEU A 92 5.86 -6.06 11.37
N GLY A 93 6.98 -6.73 11.11
CA GLY A 93 8.16 -6.11 10.51
C GLY A 93 7.85 -5.50 9.14
N HIS A 94 7.20 -6.27 8.27
CA HIS A 94 6.82 -5.82 6.94
C HIS A 94 5.82 -4.65 6.98
N TRP A 95 4.89 -4.65 7.94
CA TRP A 95 3.98 -3.52 8.14
C TRP A 95 4.72 -2.24 8.57
N ILE A 96 5.68 -2.35 9.50
CA ILE A 96 6.51 -1.22 9.94
C ILE A 96 7.33 -0.67 8.77
N GLU A 97 7.94 -1.55 7.97
CA GLU A 97 8.69 -1.20 6.76
C GLU A 97 7.81 -0.40 5.78
N MET A 98 6.65 -0.94 5.42
CA MET A 98 5.70 -0.30 4.50
C MET A 98 5.20 1.04 5.03
N ARG A 99 4.93 1.14 6.33
CA ARG A 99 4.52 2.40 6.97
C ARG A 99 5.63 3.45 6.91
N SER A 100 6.88 3.04 7.08
CA SER A 100 8.02 3.96 7.00
C SER A 100 8.22 4.52 5.59
N LEU A 101 7.98 3.70 4.55
CA LEU A 101 8.05 4.12 3.14
C LEU A 101 6.88 5.03 2.74
N ALA A 102 5.66 4.73 3.19
CA ALA A 102 4.47 5.52 2.83
C ALA A 102 4.50 6.97 3.35
N GLN A 103 5.20 7.22 4.47
CA GLN A 103 5.32 8.56 5.05
C GLN A 103 6.11 9.55 4.16
N THR A 104 6.87 9.08 3.16
CA THR A 104 7.70 9.95 2.31
C THR A 104 6.99 10.47 1.05
N THR A 105 5.82 9.93 0.68
CA THR A 105 5.17 10.21 -0.63
C THR A 105 4.20 11.40 -0.63
N SER A 106 3.85 11.95 0.54
CA SER A 106 2.79 12.96 0.70
C SER A 106 3.04 14.33 0.04
N ALA A 107 4.28 14.64 -0.37
CA ALA A 107 4.61 15.95 -0.92
C ALA A 107 4.12 16.15 -2.37
N LEU A 108 4.11 15.07 -3.18
CA LEU A 108 3.71 15.15 -4.59
C LEU A 108 2.19 15.19 -4.77
N ASP A 109 1.44 14.45 -3.95
CA ASP A 109 -0.03 14.45 -3.97
C ASP A 109 -0.60 15.84 -3.61
N SER A 110 0.09 16.56 -2.72
CA SER A 110 -0.29 17.92 -2.33
C SER A 110 -0.07 18.95 -3.45
N LEU A 111 0.90 18.70 -4.34
CA LEU A 111 1.12 19.53 -5.53
C LEU A 111 0.10 19.20 -6.64
N ALA A 112 -0.26 17.92 -6.80
CA ALA A 112 -1.24 17.47 -7.79
C ALA A 112 -2.67 17.97 -7.49
N ALA A 113 -3.07 18.00 -6.21
CA ALA A 113 -4.38 18.51 -5.78
C ALA A 113 -4.59 20.02 -6.01
N LEU A 114 -3.55 20.74 -6.47
CA LEU A 114 -3.64 22.16 -6.75
C LEU A 114 -3.93 22.49 -8.22
N LEU A 115 -3.83 21.52 -9.13
CA LEU A 115 -4.22 21.72 -10.52
C LEU A 115 -5.76 21.81 -10.59
N PRO A 116 -6.33 22.86 -11.20
CA PRO A 116 -7.77 22.93 -11.41
C PRO A 116 -8.21 21.80 -12.36
N ASP A 117 -9.27 21.08 -12.01
CA ASP A 117 -9.76 19.95 -12.81
C ASP A 117 -10.49 20.41 -14.09
N GLU A 118 -10.92 21.67 -14.14
CA GLU A 118 -11.75 22.23 -15.20
C GLU A 118 -11.31 23.64 -15.61
N ALA A 119 -11.54 23.99 -16.88
CA ALA A 119 -11.32 25.31 -17.47
C ALA A 119 -12.55 25.77 -18.28
N GLU A 120 -12.93 27.04 -18.15
CA GLU A 120 -14.01 27.65 -18.95
C GLU A 120 -13.44 28.26 -20.25
N LYS A 121 -13.50 27.53 -21.36
CA LYS A 121 -13.06 28.01 -22.68
C LYS A 121 -14.17 28.82 -23.36
N VAL A 122 -13.81 29.94 -23.99
CA VAL A 122 -14.71 30.74 -24.83
C VAL A 122 -14.89 30.06 -26.19
N ASP A 123 -16.13 29.80 -26.57
CA ASP A 123 -16.54 29.28 -27.88
C ASP A 123 -17.63 30.19 -28.45
N GLY A 124 -17.21 31.10 -29.34
CA GLY A 124 -18.04 32.18 -29.87
C GLY A 124 -18.54 33.13 -28.76
N ASP A 125 -19.86 33.24 -28.63
CA ASP A 125 -20.53 34.07 -27.61
C ASP A 125 -20.79 33.31 -26.29
N THR A 126 -20.35 32.04 -26.19
CA THR A 126 -20.62 31.17 -25.04
C THR A 126 -19.33 30.66 -24.40
N THR A 127 -19.43 30.08 -23.20
CA THR A 127 -18.32 29.36 -22.56
C THR A 127 -18.65 27.87 -22.42
N VAL A 128 -17.65 27.02 -22.62
CA VAL A 128 -17.73 25.56 -22.46
C VAL A 128 -16.68 25.10 -21.46
N THR A 129 -17.09 24.21 -20.57
CA THR A 129 -16.18 23.58 -19.58
C THR A 129 -15.40 22.46 -20.26
N VAL A 130 -14.08 22.52 -20.17
CA VAL A 130 -13.15 21.51 -20.72
C VAL A 130 -12.11 21.14 -19.68
N ALA A 131 -11.49 19.97 -19.81
CA ALA A 131 -10.31 19.65 -19.01
C ALA A 131 -9.14 20.55 -19.47
N PRO A 132 -8.26 21.02 -18.58
CA PRO A 132 -7.09 21.83 -18.99
C PRO A 132 -6.20 21.14 -20.04
N ALA A 133 -6.17 19.81 -20.04
CA ALA A 133 -5.41 19.01 -21.03
C ALA A 133 -5.97 19.11 -22.46
N ASP A 134 -7.23 19.52 -22.62
CA ASP A 134 -7.89 19.69 -23.92
C ASP A 134 -7.74 21.11 -24.49
N LEU A 135 -7.10 22.02 -23.74
CA LEU A 135 -6.81 23.37 -24.21
C LEU A 135 -5.73 23.37 -25.29
N GLN A 136 -5.95 24.14 -26.35
CA GLN A 136 -4.99 24.33 -27.42
C GLN A 136 -4.41 25.75 -27.41
N VAL A 137 -3.21 25.90 -27.99
CA VAL A 137 -2.57 27.21 -28.13
C VAL A 137 -3.46 28.12 -28.98
N GLY A 138 -3.85 29.26 -28.41
CA GLY A 138 -4.75 30.22 -29.05
C GLY A 138 -6.18 30.19 -28.50
N ASP A 139 -6.54 29.18 -27.69
CA ASP A 139 -7.81 29.18 -26.98
C ASP A 139 -7.90 30.36 -26.00
N VAL A 140 -9.09 30.95 -25.90
CA VAL A 140 -9.39 32.01 -24.92
C VAL A 140 -10.14 31.38 -23.76
N VAL A 141 -9.68 31.63 -22.54
CA VAL A 141 -10.25 31.04 -21.32
C VAL A 141 -10.69 32.15 -20.37
N VAL A 142 -11.84 31.97 -19.74
CA VAL A 142 -12.37 32.89 -18.72
C VAL A 142 -11.92 32.40 -17.34
N VAL A 143 -11.21 33.27 -16.62
CA VAL A 143 -10.86 33.05 -15.22
C VAL A 143 -11.67 33.99 -14.35
N ARG A 144 -12.56 33.44 -13.52
CA ARG A 144 -13.41 34.22 -12.61
C ARG A 144 -12.63 34.60 -11.34
N PRO A 145 -13.05 35.64 -10.60
CA PRO A 145 -12.47 35.95 -9.30
C PRO A 145 -12.47 34.75 -8.35
N GLY A 146 -11.32 34.43 -7.75
CA GLY A 146 -11.14 33.24 -6.92
C GLY A 146 -10.90 31.93 -7.69
N GLY A 147 -11.05 31.95 -9.02
CA GLY A 147 -10.67 30.85 -9.90
C GLY A 147 -9.16 30.72 -10.05
N ARG A 148 -8.70 29.53 -10.42
CA ARG A 148 -7.29 29.24 -10.69
C ARG A 148 -7.01 29.37 -12.18
N VAL A 149 -5.79 29.76 -12.53
CA VAL A 149 -5.35 29.83 -13.92
C VAL A 149 -5.08 28.40 -14.42
N PRO A 150 -5.78 27.88 -15.45
CA PRO A 150 -5.68 26.47 -15.84
C PRO A 150 -4.47 26.14 -16.71
N ALA A 151 -3.87 27.14 -17.37
CA ALA A 151 -2.69 26.99 -18.21
C ALA A 151 -1.93 28.32 -18.34
N ASP A 152 -0.65 28.25 -18.69
CA ASP A 152 0.14 29.45 -19.00
C ASP A 152 -0.45 30.21 -20.19
N GLY A 153 -0.50 31.53 -20.08
CA GLY A 153 -1.11 32.37 -21.11
C GLY A 153 -0.85 33.86 -20.93
N ARG A 154 -1.52 34.67 -21.75
CA ARG A 154 -1.46 36.14 -21.69
C ARG A 154 -2.86 36.70 -21.49
N VAL A 155 -2.99 37.69 -20.61
CA VAL A 155 -4.24 38.43 -20.42
C VAL A 155 -4.56 39.22 -21.70
N VAL A 156 -5.67 38.85 -22.34
CA VAL A 156 -6.18 39.52 -23.55
C VAL A 156 -7.23 40.59 -23.21
N GLN A 157 -7.92 40.46 -22.08
CA GLN A 157 -8.96 41.40 -21.63
C GLN A 157 -9.08 41.37 -20.10
N GLY A 158 -9.26 42.54 -19.47
CA GLY A 158 -9.41 42.70 -18.03
C GLY A 158 -8.11 42.94 -17.28
N SER A 159 -8.19 43.00 -15.95
CA SER A 159 -7.03 43.06 -15.05
C SER A 159 -7.37 42.40 -13.71
N ALA A 160 -6.43 41.70 -13.10
CA ALA A 160 -6.62 41.00 -11.83
C ALA A 160 -5.35 41.00 -10.98
N SER A 161 -5.51 40.83 -9.68
CA SER A 161 -4.41 40.49 -8.78
C SER A 161 -4.32 38.97 -8.66
N MET A 162 -3.18 38.40 -9.04
CA MET A 162 -2.93 36.96 -9.08
C MET A 162 -2.03 36.57 -7.91
N ASP A 163 -2.39 35.51 -7.19
CA ASP A 163 -1.54 34.92 -6.15
C ASP A 163 -0.62 33.88 -6.78
N GLU A 164 0.66 34.23 -6.94
CA GLU A 164 1.71 33.36 -7.49
C GLU A 164 2.58 32.74 -6.37
N SER A 165 2.18 32.85 -5.10
CA SER A 165 3.00 32.45 -3.93
C SER A 165 3.38 30.97 -3.92
N MET A 166 2.52 30.10 -4.44
CA MET A 166 2.78 28.66 -4.49
C MET A 166 3.84 28.26 -5.53
N ILE A 167 4.07 29.09 -6.55
CA ILE A 167 5.04 28.81 -7.63
C ILE A 167 6.33 29.61 -7.40
N THR A 168 6.18 30.87 -7.01
CA THR A 168 7.29 31.82 -6.89
C THR A 168 7.81 31.98 -5.47
N GLY A 169 7.03 31.62 -4.45
CA GLY A 169 7.33 31.87 -3.04
C GLY A 169 7.02 33.29 -2.57
N GLU A 170 6.62 34.20 -3.46
CA GLU A 170 6.34 35.59 -3.13
C GLU A 170 4.93 35.76 -2.53
N SER A 171 4.85 36.29 -1.30
CA SER A 171 3.57 36.34 -0.55
C SER A 171 2.61 37.43 -1.03
N LYS A 172 3.08 38.38 -1.85
CA LYS A 172 2.26 39.50 -2.32
C LYS A 172 1.66 39.17 -3.69
N PRO A 173 0.34 39.30 -3.86
CA PRO A 173 -0.29 39.14 -5.17
C PRO A 173 0.25 40.13 -6.21
N VAL A 174 0.44 39.65 -7.43
CA VAL A 174 0.98 40.42 -8.55
C VAL A 174 -0.18 40.90 -9.43
N ARG A 175 -0.16 42.16 -9.83
CA ARG A 175 -1.19 42.73 -10.71
C ARG A 175 -0.88 42.40 -12.17
N ARG A 176 -1.85 41.81 -12.87
CA ARG A 176 -1.81 41.44 -14.30
C ARG A 176 -3.00 42.04 -15.06
#